data_AF-A0A9X2JI48-F1
#
_entry.id   AF-A0A9X2JI48-F1
#
_cell.length_a   1.000
_cell.length_b   1.000
_cell.length_c   1.000
_cell.angle_alpha   90.00
_cell.angle_beta   90.00
_cell.angle_gamma   90.00
#
_symmetry.space_group_name_H-M   'P 1'
#
loop_
_entity.id
_entity.type
_entity.pdbx_description
1 polymer ?
#
loop_
_entity_poly.entity_id
_entity_poly.type
_entity_poly.pdbx_seq_one_letter_code
_entity_poly.pdbx_strand_id
1 'polypeptide(L)'
;MGIFDFLFGSTDQSRCEEVPDKIWLTEQAKFQGIATEVAERAKAAPACILLVAHFEDVRQTLEAVAAGTWAVPVQAVLANRLTPDLAYGLGLDETSTIDLLVAERHPLPSEDDRLVEFARQLPCRVRVEHYLSLQDPVFSSFSGEWVHNMLANLGMKEDECIESHMVARRLRGAQEKIAKQAVSNHPADSADEWLERNMRE
;
A
#
# COMPACT_ATOMS: atom_id res chain seq x y z
N MET A 1 17.12 -35.79 3.71
CA MET A 1 16.75 -34.54 4.40
C MET A 1 17.80 -34.27 5.44
N GLY A 2 18.57 -33.20 5.24
CA GLY A 2 19.87 -33.02 5.89
C GLY A 2 19.75 -32.36 7.26
N ILE A 3 20.57 -32.83 8.20
CA ILE A 3 20.85 -32.26 9.53
C ILE A 3 21.28 -30.77 9.51
N PHE A 4 21.53 -30.18 8.35
CA PHE A 4 21.90 -28.76 8.18
C PHE A 4 20.70 -27.80 8.19
N ASP A 5 19.49 -28.24 7.81
CA ASP A 5 18.28 -27.39 7.79
C ASP A 5 17.78 -26.99 9.19
N PHE A 6 18.24 -27.68 10.23
CA PHE A 6 17.84 -27.44 11.63
C PHE A 6 18.73 -26.42 12.36
N LEU A 7 19.98 -26.24 11.91
CA LEU A 7 20.95 -25.36 12.57
C LEU A 7 21.06 -23.97 11.93
N PHE A 8 20.75 -23.86 10.65
CA PHE A 8 20.54 -22.59 9.97
C PHE A 8 19.07 -22.56 9.61
N GLY A 9 18.27 -21.90 10.45
CA GLY A 9 16.84 -21.75 10.22
C GLY A 9 16.63 -21.42 8.75
N SER A 10 15.85 -22.28 8.07
CA SER A 10 15.44 -22.09 6.68
C SER A 10 15.12 -20.63 6.50
N THR A 11 16.00 -19.91 5.81
CA THR A 11 15.81 -18.49 5.58
C THR A 11 14.77 -18.44 4.49
N ASP A 12 13.51 -18.55 4.88
CA ASP A 12 12.39 -18.17 4.04
C ASP A 12 12.50 -16.65 3.90
N GLN A 13 13.41 -16.21 3.03
CA GLN A 13 13.40 -14.84 2.52
C GLN A 13 12.08 -14.74 1.78
N SER A 14 11.06 -14.21 2.46
CA SER A 14 9.72 -14.10 1.91
C SER A 14 9.83 -13.53 0.51
N ARG A 15 9.28 -14.24 -0.48
CA ARG A 15 9.23 -13.78 -1.88
C ARG A 15 8.54 -12.41 -2.00
N CYS A 16 7.78 -12.03 -0.97
CA CYS A 16 7.25 -10.69 -0.73
C CYS A 16 8.27 -9.81 0.02
N GLU A 17 8.66 -8.71 -0.61
CA GLU A 17 9.47 -7.63 -0.06
C GLU A 17 8.56 -6.43 0.24
N GLU A 18 8.44 -6.05 1.51
CA GLU A 18 7.74 -4.83 1.93
C GLU A 18 8.74 -3.68 1.98
N VAL A 19 8.54 -2.68 1.12
CA VAL A 19 9.39 -1.49 0.99
C VAL A 19 8.85 -0.39 1.93
N PRO A 20 9.71 0.49 2.48
CA PRO A 20 9.24 1.61 3.30
C PRO A 20 8.18 2.47 2.61
N ASP A 21 7.19 2.91 3.39
CA ASP A 21 6.14 3.80 2.90
C ASP A 21 6.71 5.13 2.41
N LYS A 22 6.22 5.58 1.25
CA LYS A 22 6.49 6.91 0.70
C LYS A 22 5.37 7.86 1.11
N ILE A 23 5.69 8.86 1.91
CA ILE A 23 4.73 9.84 2.42
C ILE A 23 4.93 11.17 1.71
N TRP A 24 3.84 11.71 1.17
CA TRP A 24 3.76 12.96 0.45
C TRP A 24 3.02 14.03 1.24
N LEU A 25 3.32 15.29 0.94
CA LEU A 25 2.64 16.42 1.55
C LEU A 25 1.17 16.54 1.09
N THR A 26 0.92 16.26 -0.19
CA THR A 26 -0.40 16.40 -0.81
C THR A 26 -0.80 15.16 -1.59
N GLU A 27 -2.11 14.97 -1.80
CA GLU A 27 -2.61 13.88 -2.65
C GLU A 27 -2.18 14.04 -4.11
N GLN A 28 -2.20 15.26 -4.63
CA GLN A 28 -1.76 15.52 -5.99
C GLN A 28 -0.32 15.04 -6.20
N ALA A 29 0.57 15.37 -5.27
CA ALA A 29 1.97 14.96 -5.34
C ALA A 29 2.13 13.45 -5.13
N LYS A 30 1.34 12.84 -4.23
CA LYS A 30 1.25 11.37 -4.07
C LYS A 30 0.98 10.67 -5.40
N PHE A 31 -0.06 11.07 -6.13
CA PHE A 31 -0.42 10.41 -7.40
C PHE A 31 0.57 10.70 -8.54
N GLN A 32 1.18 11.89 -8.57
CA GLN A 32 2.30 12.17 -9.48
C GLN A 32 3.52 11.30 -9.18
N GLY A 33 3.80 11.08 -7.89
CA GLY A 33 4.82 10.17 -7.39
C GLY A 33 4.57 8.72 -7.82
N ILE A 34 3.34 8.23 -7.67
CA ILE A 34 2.94 6.89 -8.13
C ILE A 34 3.18 6.76 -9.63
N ALA A 35 2.75 7.73 -10.46
CA ALA A 35 2.98 7.67 -11.90
C ALA A 35 4.47 7.66 -12.27
N THR A 36 5.29 8.41 -11.52
CA THR A 36 6.75 8.40 -11.68
C THR A 36 7.35 7.05 -11.31
N GLU A 37 6.91 6.46 -10.20
CA GLU A 37 7.36 5.12 -9.79
C GLU A 37 6.97 4.06 -10.83
N VAL A 38 5.76 4.11 -11.38
CA VAL A 38 5.33 3.19 -12.45
C VAL A 38 6.30 3.26 -13.63
N ALA A 39 6.69 4.47 -14.05
CA ALA A 39 7.65 4.66 -15.13
C ALA A 39 9.03 4.07 -14.81
N GLU A 40 9.50 4.24 -13.57
CA GLU A 40 10.79 3.71 -13.12
C GLU A 40 10.77 2.18 -13.01
N ARG A 41 9.75 1.60 -12.37
CA ARG A 41 9.63 0.15 -12.20
C ARG A 41 9.41 -0.57 -13.52
N ALA A 42 8.70 0.05 -14.47
CA ALA A 42 8.54 -0.50 -15.81
C ALA A 42 9.87 -0.77 -16.53
N LYS A 43 10.95 -0.04 -16.21
CA LYS A 43 12.30 -0.27 -16.77
C LYS A 43 12.89 -1.62 -16.37
N ALA A 44 12.51 -2.13 -15.19
CA ALA A 44 12.93 -3.45 -14.70
C ALA A 44 12.08 -4.58 -15.31
N ALA A 45 11.12 -4.26 -16.18
CA ALA A 45 10.24 -5.20 -16.87
C ALA A 45 9.58 -6.24 -15.95
N PRO A 46 8.88 -5.83 -14.87
CA PRO A 46 8.06 -6.76 -14.08
C PRO A 46 6.96 -7.37 -14.96
N ALA A 47 6.42 -8.52 -14.53
CA ALA A 47 5.31 -9.18 -15.22
C ALA A 47 4.08 -8.27 -15.29
N CYS A 48 3.79 -7.55 -14.20
CA CYS A 48 2.81 -6.47 -14.15
C CYS A 48 3.06 -5.54 -12.95
N ILE A 49 2.45 -4.35 -13.02
CA ILE A 49 2.34 -3.42 -11.90
C ILE A 49 0.86 -3.29 -11.55
N LEU A 50 0.50 -3.62 -10.31
CA LEU A 50 -0.86 -3.41 -9.80
C LEU A 50 -0.88 -2.15 -8.94
N LEU A 51 -1.71 -1.20 -9.35
CA LEU A 51 -2.04 -0.01 -8.58
C LEU A 51 -3.22 -0.39 -7.67
N VAL A 52 -2.94 -0.55 -6.39
CA VAL A 52 -3.90 -1.09 -5.42
C VAL A 52 -4.53 0.05 -4.64
N ALA A 53 -5.85 0.06 -4.59
CA ALA A 53 -6.64 0.92 -3.70
C ALA A 53 -7.44 0.05 -2.73
N HIS A 54 -7.67 0.54 -1.53
CA HIS A 54 -8.63 -0.05 -0.61
C HIS A 54 -10.06 0.42 -0.90
N PHE A 55 -10.21 1.65 -1.38
CA PHE A 55 -11.49 2.30 -1.65
C PHE A 55 -11.67 2.67 -3.12
N GLU A 56 -12.92 2.87 -3.54
CA GLU A 56 -13.29 3.05 -4.94
C GLU A 56 -12.90 4.44 -5.48
N ASP A 57 -12.98 5.48 -4.65
CA ASP A 57 -12.55 6.83 -4.98
C ASP A 57 -11.05 6.91 -5.37
N VAL A 58 -10.19 6.25 -4.58
CA VAL A 58 -8.76 6.15 -4.85
C VAL A 58 -8.52 5.27 -6.06
N ARG A 59 -9.27 4.17 -6.22
CA ARG A 59 -9.17 3.30 -7.40
C ARG A 59 -9.47 4.05 -8.70
N GLN A 60 -10.52 4.87 -8.72
CA GLN A 60 -10.87 5.71 -9.88
C GLN A 60 -9.76 6.70 -10.22
N THR A 61 -9.09 7.26 -9.21
CA THR A 61 -7.92 8.12 -9.41
C THR A 61 -6.74 7.33 -10.00
N LEU A 62 -6.51 6.10 -9.51
CA LEU A 62 -5.49 5.21 -10.06
C LEU A 62 -5.79 4.72 -11.47
N GLU A 63 -7.05 4.62 -11.89
CA GLU A 63 -7.41 4.28 -13.28
C GLU A 63 -6.82 5.30 -14.27
N ALA A 64 -6.81 6.59 -13.92
CA ALA A 64 -6.20 7.62 -14.75
C ALA A 64 -4.68 7.41 -14.90
N VAL A 65 -4.01 6.95 -13.85
CA VAL A 65 -2.58 6.59 -13.90
C VAL A 65 -2.38 5.31 -14.74
N ALA A 66 -3.19 4.27 -14.51
CA ALA A 66 -3.11 3.02 -15.24
C ALA A 66 -3.40 3.18 -16.74
N ALA A 67 -4.25 4.13 -17.14
CA ALA A 67 -4.57 4.45 -18.53
C ALA A 67 -3.41 5.10 -19.32
N GLY A 68 -2.30 5.42 -18.65
CA GLY A 68 -1.07 5.85 -19.30
C GLY A 68 -0.49 4.81 -20.27
N THR A 69 0.46 5.24 -21.11
CA THR A 69 1.21 4.32 -21.98
C THR A 69 2.44 3.82 -21.25
N TRP A 70 2.42 2.55 -20.86
CA TRP A 70 3.47 1.92 -20.06
C TRP A 70 4.16 0.78 -20.82
N ALA A 71 5.42 0.49 -20.47
CA ALA A 71 6.18 -0.59 -21.10
C ALA A 71 5.76 -1.99 -20.61
N VAL A 72 5.03 -2.06 -19.49
CA VAL A 72 4.52 -3.28 -18.86
C VAL A 72 3.02 -3.13 -18.60
N PRO A 73 2.28 -4.22 -18.41
CA PRO A 73 0.88 -4.14 -17.99
C PRO A 73 0.75 -3.42 -16.65
N VAL A 74 -0.09 -2.37 -16.62
CA VAL A 74 -0.42 -1.62 -15.40
C VAL A 74 -1.94 -1.64 -15.21
N GLN A 75 -2.40 -2.01 -14.02
CA GLN A 75 -3.84 -2.11 -13.74
C GLN A 75 -4.19 -1.55 -12.37
N ALA A 76 -5.25 -0.73 -12.32
CA ALA A 76 -5.86 -0.29 -11.06
C ALA A 76 -6.84 -1.36 -10.54
N VAL A 77 -6.69 -1.77 -9.28
CA VAL A 77 -7.46 -2.85 -8.66
C VAL A 77 -7.84 -2.51 -7.21
N LEU A 78 -8.98 -3.05 -6.75
CA LEU A 78 -9.32 -3.02 -5.33
C LEU A 78 -8.59 -4.12 -4.59
N ALA A 79 -8.08 -3.81 -3.40
CA ALA A 79 -7.42 -4.76 -2.51
C ALA A 79 -8.34 -5.96 -2.20
N ASN A 80 -9.65 -5.73 -1.99
CA ASN A 80 -10.62 -6.79 -1.71
C ASN A 80 -10.95 -7.71 -2.89
N ARG A 81 -10.47 -7.40 -4.11
CA ARG A 81 -10.59 -8.24 -5.30
C ARG A 81 -9.33 -9.05 -5.59
N LEU A 82 -8.25 -8.82 -4.84
CA LEU A 82 -7.03 -9.61 -4.94
C LEU A 82 -7.23 -10.95 -4.23
N THR A 83 -7.57 -11.98 -5.01
CA THR A 83 -7.73 -13.35 -4.54
C THR A 83 -6.61 -14.23 -5.09
N PRO A 84 -6.27 -15.33 -4.43
CA PRO A 84 -5.28 -16.29 -4.95
C PRO A 84 -5.59 -16.79 -6.37
N ASP A 85 -6.87 -16.84 -6.76
CA ASP A 85 -7.30 -17.22 -8.11
C ASP A 85 -6.77 -16.26 -9.19
N LEU A 86 -6.57 -14.99 -8.85
CA LEU A 86 -5.97 -14.00 -9.76
C LEU A 86 -4.53 -14.39 -10.13
N ALA A 87 -3.79 -14.99 -9.21
CA ALA A 87 -2.41 -15.44 -9.45
C ALA A 87 -2.35 -16.48 -10.59
N TYR A 88 -3.30 -17.42 -10.60
CA TYR A 88 -3.42 -18.41 -11.66
C TYR A 88 -3.79 -17.77 -13.00
N GLY A 89 -4.63 -16.74 -12.97
CA GLY A 89 -5.03 -15.99 -14.17
C GLY A 89 -3.90 -15.18 -14.82
N LEU A 90 -2.91 -14.75 -14.02
CA LEU A 90 -1.76 -13.98 -14.50
C LEU A 90 -0.62 -14.84 -15.06
N GLY A 91 -0.69 -16.17 -14.94
CA GLY A 91 0.32 -17.08 -15.50
C GLY A 91 1.71 -16.92 -14.88
N LEU A 92 1.75 -16.58 -13.58
CA LEU A 92 2.99 -16.25 -12.86
C LEU A 92 3.79 -17.49 -12.52
N ASP A 93 5.12 -17.37 -12.64
CA ASP A 93 6.07 -18.39 -12.21
C ASP A 93 7.06 -17.84 -11.16
N GLU A 94 7.95 -18.70 -10.67
CA GLU A 94 8.92 -18.32 -9.64
C GLU A 94 9.97 -17.30 -10.13
N THR A 95 10.10 -17.11 -11.45
CA THR A 95 11.05 -16.15 -12.06
C THR A 95 10.42 -14.77 -12.25
N SER A 96 9.10 -14.70 -12.18
CA SER A 96 8.33 -13.48 -12.37
C SER A 96 8.54 -12.49 -11.21
N THR A 97 8.31 -11.20 -11.47
CA THR A 97 8.26 -10.17 -10.45
C THR A 97 6.99 -9.34 -10.64
N ILE A 98 6.26 -9.08 -9.55
CA ILE A 98 5.11 -8.17 -9.51
C ILE A 98 5.40 -7.01 -8.58
N ASP A 99 4.95 -5.83 -8.98
CA ASP A 99 4.93 -4.64 -8.15
C ASP A 99 3.51 -4.32 -7.70
N LEU A 100 3.29 -4.22 -6.38
CA LEU A 100 2.07 -3.70 -5.79
C LEU A 100 2.35 -2.30 -5.26
N LEU A 101 1.79 -1.29 -5.92
CA LEU A 101 1.84 0.11 -5.49
C LEU A 101 0.50 0.46 -4.84
N VAL A 102 0.48 0.50 -3.51
CA VAL A 102 -0.75 0.69 -2.72
C VAL A 102 -0.92 2.18 -2.43
N ALA A 103 -2.02 2.79 -2.86
CA ALA A 103 -2.18 4.25 -2.86
C ALA A 103 -2.74 4.86 -1.56
N GLU A 104 -2.93 4.01 -0.55
CA GLU A 104 -3.47 4.37 0.74
C GLU A 104 -3.27 3.24 1.77
N ARG A 105 -3.68 3.50 3.00
CA ARG A 105 -3.77 2.51 4.08
C ARG A 105 -5.22 2.39 4.51
N HIS A 106 -5.68 1.17 4.76
CA HIS A 106 -7.04 0.99 5.24
C HIS A 106 -7.15 1.43 6.72
N PRO A 107 -8.26 2.03 7.18
CA PRO A 107 -8.45 2.38 8.59
C PRO A 107 -8.27 1.20 9.56
N LEU A 108 -8.67 0.00 9.12
CA LEU A 108 -8.38 -1.26 9.82
C LEU A 108 -7.05 -1.89 9.38
N PRO A 109 -6.16 -2.22 10.34
CA PRO A 109 -4.87 -2.83 10.03
C PRO A 109 -5.02 -4.23 9.41
N SER A 110 -6.12 -4.94 9.71
CA SER A 110 -6.37 -6.28 9.19
C SER A 110 -6.57 -6.32 7.67
N GLU A 111 -7.03 -5.23 7.05
CA GLU A 111 -7.21 -5.19 5.59
C GLU A 111 -5.86 -4.99 4.87
N ASP A 112 -4.96 -4.19 5.45
CA ASP A 112 -3.56 -4.10 4.99
C ASP A 112 -2.86 -5.47 5.15
N ASP A 113 -3.04 -6.12 6.31
CA ASP A 113 -2.42 -7.42 6.60
C ASP A 113 -2.88 -8.50 5.58
N ARG A 114 -4.15 -8.47 5.16
CA ARG A 114 -4.68 -9.37 4.10
C ARG A 114 -4.02 -9.13 2.75
N LEU A 115 -3.75 -7.88 2.38
CA LEU A 115 -3.07 -7.55 1.13
C LEU A 115 -1.64 -8.12 1.12
N VAL A 116 -0.93 -7.98 2.25
CA VAL A 116 0.41 -8.54 2.42
C VAL A 116 0.37 -10.08 2.45
N GLU A 117 -0.63 -10.68 3.08
CA GLU A 117 -0.83 -12.13 3.07
C GLU A 117 -1.07 -12.67 1.65
N PHE A 118 -1.90 -11.98 0.86
CA PHE A 118 -2.08 -12.28 -0.57
C PHE A 118 -0.74 -12.23 -1.31
N ALA A 119 0.04 -11.17 -1.13
CA ALA A 119 1.35 -11.01 -1.78
C ALA A 119 2.32 -12.15 -1.41
N ARG A 120 2.31 -12.61 -0.16
CA ARG A 120 3.14 -13.72 0.32
C ARG A 120 2.73 -15.09 -0.24
N GLN A 121 1.48 -15.26 -0.65
CA GLN A 121 0.98 -16.50 -1.24
C GLN A 121 1.32 -16.63 -2.73
N LEU A 122 1.76 -15.56 -3.39
CA LEU A 122 2.13 -15.60 -4.81
C LEU A 122 3.41 -16.43 -5.03
N PRO A 123 3.48 -17.20 -6.13
CA PRO A 123 4.65 -18.02 -6.42
C PRO A 123 5.87 -17.19 -6.87
N CYS A 124 5.68 -15.91 -7.18
CA CYS A 124 6.70 -15.03 -7.74
C CYS A 124 7.27 -14.05 -6.71
N ARG A 125 8.31 -13.29 -7.08
CA ARG A 125 8.75 -12.16 -6.26
C ARG A 125 7.69 -11.06 -6.29
N VAL A 126 7.37 -10.48 -5.15
CA VAL A 126 6.41 -9.38 -5.02
C VAL A 126 7.06 -8.24 -4.24
N ARG A 127 6.98 -7.01 -4.76
CA ARG A 127 7.37 -5.82 -4.01
C ARG A 127 6.13 -5.02 -3.65
N VAL A 128 5.88 -4.84 -2.37
CA VAL A 128 4.74 -4.05 -1.87
C VAL A 128 5.27 -2.73 -1.33
N GLU A 129 4.77 -1.63 -1.87
CA GLU A 129 5.12 -0.28 -1.42
C GLU A 129 3.85 0.55 -1.25
N HIS A 130 3.75 1.26 -0.13
CA HIS A 130 2.59 2.11 0.16
C HIS A 130 2.92 3.57 -0.09
N TYR A 131 1.96 4.27 -0.68
CA TYR A 131 2.01 5.67 -1.05
C TYR A 131 0.96 6.40 -0.25
N LEU A 132 1.39 7.33 0.58
CA LEU A 132 0.54 8.00 1.54
C LEU A 132 0.61 9.50 1.36
N SER A 133 -0.44 10.19 1.77
CA SER A 133 -0.49 11.65 1.88
C SER A 133 -0.76 12.03 3.32
N LEU A 134 -0.16 13.12 3.79
CA LEU A 134 -0.53 13.73 5.07
C LEU A 134 -1.97 14.25 5.10
N GLN A 135 -2.64 14.29 3.94
CA GLN A 135 -4.05 14.59 3.78
C GLN A 135 -4.95 13.35 3.88
N ASP A 136 -4.41 12.12 3.91
CA ASP A 136 -5.26 10.92 3.93
C ASP A 136 -6.06 10.85 5.26
N PRO A 137 -7.30 10.33 5.23
CA PRO A 137 -8.20 10.29 6.39
C PRO A 137 -7.63 9.61 7.64
N VAL A 138 -6.81 8.55 7.48
CA VAL A 138 -6.20 7.84 8.61
C VAL A 138 -5.25 8.75 9.39
N PHE A 139 -4.68 9.79 8.75
CA PHE A 139 -3.87 10.79 9.44
C PHE A 139 -4.69 11.83 10.20
N SER A 140 -5.94 12.07 9.84
CA SER A 140 -6.81 13.02 10.55
C SER A 140 -7.08 12.60 12.01
N SER A 141 -6.98 11.30 12.31
CA SER A 141 -7.08 10.73 13.66
C SER A 141 -5.86 11.04 14.55
N PHE A 142 -4.78 11.61 14.01
CA PHE A 142 -3.67 12.13 14.80
C PHE A 142 -4.00 13.50 15.39
N SER A 143 -3.40 13.84 16.54
CA SER A 143 -3.41 15.24 16.97
C SER A 143 -2.69 16.07 15.90
N GLY A 144 -3.38 17.08 15.36
CA GLY A 144 -2.83 17.97 14.32
C GLY A 144 -1.47 18.60 14.70
N GLU A 145 -1.17 18.67 15.99
CA GLU A 145 0.14 19.07 16.52
C GLU A 145 1.29 18.18 16.00
N TRP A 146 1.08 16.87 15.86
CA TRP A 146 2.14 15.98 15.36
C TRP A 146 2.42 16.20 13.88
N VAL A 147 1.37 16.22 13.04
CA VAL A 147 1.51 16.48 11.60
C VAL A 147 2.11 17.87 11.39
N HIS A 148 1.63 18.87 12.11
CA HIS A 148 2.19 20.22 12.08
C HIS A 148 3.67 20.25 12.46
N ASN A 149 4.06 19.57 13.54
CA ASN A 149 5.46 19.48 13.95
C ASN A 149 6.32 18.71 12.94
N MET A 150 5.76 17.69 12.28
CA MET A 150 6.43 16.94 11.23
C MET A 150 6.69 17.84 10.01
N LEU A 151 5.69 18.58 9.56
CA LEU A 151 5.81 19.56 8.47
C LEU A 151 6.82 20.66 8.80
N ALA A 152 6.76 21.21 10.01
CA ALA A 152 7.64 22.27 10.45
C ALA A 152 9.12 21.83 10.58
N ASN A 153 9.36 20.57 10.93
CA ASN A 153 10.71 20.06 11.19
C ASN A 153 11.38 19.39 9.99
N LEU A 154 10.62 18.80 9.08
CA LEU A 154 11.19 18.04 7.96
C LEU A 154 11.54 18.90 6.74
N GLY A 155 11.00 20.11 6.63
CA GLY A 155 11.23 20.95 5.45
C GLY A 155 10.80 20.27 4.15
N MET A 156 9.74 19.44 4.21
CA MET A 156 9.22 18.70 3.06
C MET A 156 8.83 19.67 1.95
N LYS A 157 9.33 19.41 0.74
CA LYS A 157 8.86 20.10 -0.45
C LYS A 157 7.58 19.44 -0.95
N GLU A 158 6.76 20.20 -1.67
CA GLU A 158 5.52 19.69 -2.25
C GLU A 158 5.73 18.53 -3.21
N ASP A 159 6.90 18.45 -3.85
CA ASP A 159 7.28 17.49 -4.89
C ASP A 159 8.23 16.38 -4.42
N GLU A 160 8.52 16.29 -3.11
CA GLU A 160 9.40 15.27 -2.55
C GLU A 160 8.67 14.39 -1.54
N CYS A 161 8.81 13.06 -1.68
CA CYS A 161 8.37 12.13 -0.64
C CYS A 161 9.42 11.96 0.45
N ILE A 162 8.97 11.56 1.62
CA ILE A 162 9.85 11.03 2.66
C ILE A 162 9.63 9.54 2.86
N GLU A 163 10.68 8.85 3.30
CA GLU A 163 10.62 7.50 3.82
C GLU A 163 10.90 7.54 5.32
N SER A 164 9.98 7.05 6.15
CA SER A 164 10.17 7.11 7.60
C SER A 164 9.51 5.97 8.34
N HIS A 165 10.33 5.08 8.92
CA HIS A 165 9.87 4.03 9.83
C HIS A 165 9.11 4.57 11.05
N MET A 166 9.44 5.80 11.49
CA MET A 166 8.73 6.44 12.59
C MET A 166 7.28 6.77 12.20
N VAL A 167 7.06 7.23 10.97
CA VAL A 167 5.72 7.53 10.45
C VAL A 167 4.93 6.24 10.30
N ALA A 168 5.50 5.21 9.65
CA ALA A 168 4.85 3.91 9.51
C ALA A 168 4.43 3.30 10.85
N ARG A 169 5.31 3.35 11.87
CA ARG A 169 4.98 2.88 13.23
C ARG A 169 3.84 3.66 13.87
N ARG A 170 3.79 4.99 13.69
CA ARG A 170 2.70 5.82 14.22
C ARG A 170 1.39 5.56 13.49
N LEU A 171 1.45 5.38 12.18
CA LEU A 171 0.30 5.01 11.35
C LEU A 171 -0.33 3.71 11.83
N ARG A 172 0.49 2.67 12.03
CA ARG A 172 0.01 1.40 12.59
C ARG A 172 -0.66 1.59 13.96
N GLY A 173 -0.07 2.41 14.83
CA GLY A 173 -0.66 2.73 16.13
C GLY A 173 -2.00 3.50 16.05
N ALA A 174 -2.22 4.31 15.01
CA ALA A 174 -3.52 4.94 14.77
C ALA A 174 -4.55 3.93 14.24
N GLN A 175 -4.19 3.10 13.27
CA GLN A 175 -5.04 2.01 12.79
C GLN A 175 -5.47 1.08 13.93
N GLU A 176 -4.57 0.76 14.87
CA GLU A 176 -4.92 -0.02 16.07
C GLU A 176 -5.90 0.69 17.01
N LYS A 177 -5.85 2.02 17.11
CA LYS A 177 -6.82 2.80 17.89
C LYS A 177 -8.18 2.83 17.19
N ILE A 178 -8.19 3.07 15.87
CA ILE A 178 -9.37 3.03 15.02
C ILE A 178 -10.03 1.66 15.16
N ALA A 179 -9.27 0.57 15.00
CA ALA A 179 -9.77 -0.79 15.12
C ALA A 179 -10.40 -1.12 16.48
N LYS A 180 -9.90 -0.53 17.58
CA LYS A 180 -10.50 -0.70 18.92
C LYS A 180 -11.82 0.06 19.09
N GLN A 181 -12.02 1.13 18.33
CA GLN A 181 -13.20 1.97 18.39
C GLN A 181 -14.25 1.58 17.34
N ALA A 182 -13.83 0.96 16.24
CA ALA A 182 -14.70 0.49 15.19
C ALA A 182 -15.75 -0.50 15.74
N VAL A 183 -17.02 -0.29 15.39
CA VAL A 183 -18.14 -1.16 15.76
C VAL A 183 -18.53 -2.13 14.66
N SER A 184 -18.17 -1.82 13.42
CA SER A 184 -18.50 -2.58 12.23
C SER A 184 -17.40 -2.43 11.17
N ASN A 185 -17.54 -3.17 10.07
CA ASN A 185 -16.73 -3.01 8.87
C ASN A 185 -17.66 -3.02 7.64
N HIS A 186 -18.63 -2.10 7.64
CA HIS A 186 -19.53 -1.89 6.52
C HIS A 186 -18.75 -1.29 5.33
N PRO A 187 -18.97 -1.80 4.11
CA PRO A 187 -18.36 -1.25 2.91
C PRO A 187 -18.63 0.25 2.74
N ALA A 188 -17.64 0.94 2.16
CA ALA A 188 -17.67 2.35 1.83
C ALA A 188 -16.87 2.58 0.54
N ASP A 189 -17.14 3.69 -0.13
CA ASP A 189 -16.47 4.10 -1.36
C ASP A 189 -15.22 4.93 -1.08
N SER A 190 -15.04 5.46 0.15
CA SER A 190 -13.86 6.18 0.63
C SER A 190 -13.50 5.86 2.08
N ALA A 191 -12.26 6.18 2.49
CA ALA A 191 -11.81 6.01 3.87
C ALA A 191 -12.54 6.94 4.86
N ASP A 192 -12.86 8.18 4.47
CA ASP A 192 -13.66 9.10 5.30
C ASP A 192 -15.06 8.54 5.55
N GLU A 193 -15.74 8.10 4.49
CA GLU A 193 -17.06 7.48 4.59
C GLU A 193 -17.02 6.20 5.43
N TRP A 194 -15.93 5.42 5.31
CA TRP A 194 -15.71 4.25 6.16
C TRP A 194 -15.63 4.65 7.64
N LEU A 195 -14.85 5.68 7.97
CA LEU A 195 -14.71 6.17 9.34
C LEU A 195 -16.04 6.68 9.90
N GLU A 196 -16.79 7.47 9.13
CA GLU A 196 -18.10 7.97 9.54
C GLU A 196 -19.11 6.85 9.83
N ARG A 197 -19.10 5.78 9.02
CA ARG A 197 -20.06 4.67 9.14
C ARG A 197 -19.70 3.65 10.21
N ASN A 198 -18.41 3.47 10.50
CA ASN A 198 -17.93 2.33 11.26
C ASN A 198 -17.38 2.68 12.64
N MET A 199 -17.21 3.96 12.96
CA MET A 199 -16.73 4.42 14.26
C MET A 199 -17.88 4.62 15.26
N ARG A 200 -17.58 4.53 16.56
CA ARG A 200 -18.51 4.94 17.62
C ARG A 200 -18.63 6.46 17.63
N GLU A 201 -19.84 6.96 17.86
CA GLU A 201 -20.10 8.36 18.25
C GLU A 201 -19.40 8.73 19.57
#